data_AF-U2FQG4-F1
#
_entry.id   AF-U2FQG4-F1
#
_cell.length_a   1.000
_cell.length_b   1.000
_cell.length_c   1.000
_cell.angle_alpha   90.00
_cell.angle_beta   90.00
_cell.angle_gamma   90.00
#
_symmetry.space_group_name_H-M   'P 1'
#
loop_
_entity.id
_entity.type
_entity.pdbx_description
1 polymer ?
#
loop_
_entity_poly.entity_id
_entity_poly.type
_entity_poly.pdbx_seq_one_letter_code
_entity_poly.pdbx_strand_id
1 'polypeptide(L)'
;MKSSFPYAKSALCGAALLFAHTVSAHSGGAPTAAEVGEHLDDYEHEIATMSDTVADIVSDYEDGESVGDRVDALVETWETVEFHEAVETHAMALYPPIWIALGGLREAVDESDAGDDVQAWQTRFDNALHEGVGALKLVASQPTPTPTPKQKAPADESTISIIKQNLEDVAKRYRAGDDEGANALIHQTYMERFEGIEGTLIESDADLVTELEKDFNATLPLLIEKSAAPEKFEAAVEAMNAKLDRAQQILEQAAENKPSVF
;
A
#
# COMPACT_ATOMS: atom_id res chain seq x y z
N MET A 1 20.69 -35.73 -59.60
CA MET A 1 20.16 -34.49 -60.20
C MET A 1 19.85 -33.52 -59.07
N LYS A 2 20.42 -32.31 -59.15
CA LYS A 2 20.24 -31.21 -58.21
C LYS A 2 18.86 -30.59 -58.43
N SER A 3 18.18 -30.22 -57.35
CA SER A 3 17.43 -28.95 -57.30
C SER A 3 17.16 -28.59 -55.84
N SER A 4 17.93 -27.61 -55.36
CA SER A 4 17.61 -26.81 -54.19
C SER A 4 16.70 -25.66 -54.63
N PHE A 5 15.68 -25.33 -53.84
CA PHE A 5 15.14 -23.97 -53.79
C PHE A 5 14.87 -23.53 -52.34
N PRO A 6 15.02 -22.23 -52.02
CA PRO A 6 15.25 -21.73 -50.67
C PRO A 6 14.06 -20.97 -50.06
N TYR A 7 14.14 -20.84 -48.73
CA TYR A 7 13.67 -19.73 -47.87
C TYR A 7 12.33 -19.02 -48.16
N ALA A 8 11.44 -19.08 -47.16
CA ALA A 8 10.70 -17.90 -46.70
C ALA A 8 10.56 -17.99 -45.16
N LYS A 9 11.43 -17.27 -44.45
CA LYS A 9 11.24 -16.95 -43.03
C LYS A 9 10.24 -15.80 -42.99
N SER A 10 9.03 -16.04 -42.49
CA SER A 10 8.10 -14.97 -42.14
C SER A 10 8.64 -14.26 -40.90
N ALA A 11 9.16 -13.05 -41.10
CA ALA A 11 9.43 -12.12 -40.01
C ALA A 11 8.09 -11.48 -39.61
N LEU A 12 7.57 -11.85 -38.44
CA LEU A 12 6.50 -11.09 -37.78
C LEU A 12 7.19 -9.87 -37.15
N CYS A 13 7.07 -8.69 -37.75
CA CYS A 13 7.41 -7.44 -37.09
C CYS A 13 6.35 -7.18 -36.01
N GLY A 14 6.65 -7.56 -34.76
CA GLY A 14 5.93 -7.05 -33.60
C GLY A 14 6.16 -5.54 -33.52
N ALA A 15 5.09 -4.77 -33.66
CA ALA A 15 5.12 -3.34 -33.41
C ALA A 15 5.27 -3.13 -31.90
N ALA A 16 6.47 -2.78 -31.45
CA ALA A 16 6.68 -2.26 -30.11
C ALA A 16 6.05 -0.87 -30.04
N LEU A 17 4.89 -0.76 -29.41
CA LEU A 17 4.34 0.51 -28.94
C LEU A 17 5.24 1.00 -27.81
N LEU A 18 6.19 1.86 -28.16
CA LEU A 18 6.95 2.63 -27.18
C LEU A 18 6.01 3.73 -26.65
N PHE A 19 5.35 3.47 -25.52
CA PHE A 19 4.75 4.52 -24.72
C PHE A 19 5.87 5.38 -24.16
N ALA A 20 6.02 6.58 -24.71
CA ALA A 20 6.86 7.61 -24.13
C ALA A 20 6.20 8.04 -22.82
N HIS A 21 6.64 7.47 -21.71
CA HIS A 21 6.32 7.98 -20.39
C HIS A 21 7.03 9.33 -20.27
N THR A 22 6.25 10.41 -20.26
CA THR A 22 6.74 11.71 -19.81
C THR A 22 7.01 11.57 -18.32
N VAL A 23 8.27 11.34 -17.96
CA VAL A 23 8.73 11.46 -16.57
C VAL A 23 8.61 12.94 -16.21
N SER A 24 7.51 13.31 -15.57
CA SER A 24 7.39 14.58 -14.86
C SER A 24 8.39 14.53 -13.72
N ALA A 25 9.30 15.50 -13.67
CA ALA A 25 10.28 15.61 -12.61
C ALA A 25 9.57 16.03 -11.31
N HIS A 26 9.11 15.05 -10.52
CA HIS A 26 8.59 15.29 -9.17
C HIS A 26 9.75 15.49 -8.20
N SER A 27 9.66 16.56 -7.41
CA SER A 27 10.43 16.69 -6.17
C SER A 27 9.93 15.59 -5.24
N GLY A 28 10.74 14.56 -4.97
CA GLY A 28 10.34 13.32 -4.28
C GLY A 28 9.72 13.53 -2.89
N GLY A 29 8.46 13.93 -2.86
CA GLY A 29 7.62 14.13 -1.69
C GLY A 29 6.19 14.42 -2.14
N ALA A 30 5.25 14.16 -1.23
CA ALA A 30 3.84 14.11 -1.52
C ALA A 30 3.28 15.33 -2.28
N PRO A 31 2.37 15.13 -3.26
CA PRO A 31 1.80 16.21 -4.04
C PRO A 31 1.04 17.18 -3.13
N THR A 32 1.03 18.46 -3.47
CA THR A 32 0.12 19.43 -2.85
C THR A 32 -1.32 19.22 -3.34
N ALA A 33 -2.31 19.76 -2.62
CA ALA A 33 -3.71 19.69 -3.08
C ALA A 33 -3.95 20.35 -4.46
N ALA A 34 -3.09 21.30 -4.86
CA ALA A 34 -3.14 21.87 -6.20
C ALA A 34 -2.59 20.90 -7.25
N GLU A 35 -1.44 20.28 -6.98
CA GLU A 35 -0.84 19.25 -7.84
C GLU A 35 -1.76 18.03 -7.98
N VAL A 36 -2.47 17.62 -6.92
CA VAL A 36 -3.52 16.58 -7.00
C VAL A 36 -4.55 16.89 -8.08
N GLY A 37 -4.95 18.17 -8.22
CA GLY A 37 -5.89 18.60 -9.24
C GLY A 37 -5.32 18.57 -10.66
N GLU A 38 -4.02 18.80 -10.81
CA GLU A 38 -3.30 18.75 -12.09
C GLU A 38 -3.09 17.30 -12.58
N HIS A 39 -3.00 16.34 -11.66
CA HIS A 39 -2.73 14.93 -11.92
C HIS A 39 -3.95 14.00 -11.91
N LEU A 40 -5.19 14.54 -11.80
CA LEU A 40 -6.40 13.70 -11.74
C LEU A 40 -6.55 12.75 -12.93
N ASP A 41 -6.24 13.20 -14.15
CA ASP A 41 -6.33 12.38 -15.36
C ASP A 41 -5.28 11.24 -15.34
N ASP A 42 -4.10 11.50 -14.77
CA ASP A 42 -3.04 10.49 -14.60
C ASP A 42 -3.49 9.42 -13.58
N TYR A 43 -4.03 9.85 -12.43
CA TYR A 43 -4.57 8.93 -11.40
C TYR A 43 -5.72 8.08 -11.94
N GLU A 44 -6.64 8.67 -12.72
CA GLU A 44 -7.72 7.92 -13.37
C GLU A 44 -7.19 6.86 -14.35
N HIS A 45 -6.11 7.17 -15.06
CA HIS A 45 -5.47 6.24 -15.97
C HIS A 45 -4.75 5.10 -15.23
N GLU A 46 -4.04 5.41 -14.15
CA GLU A 46 -3.39 4.42 -13.28
C GLU A 46 -4.41 3.44 -12.71
N ILE A 47 -5.51 3.93 -12.12
CA ILE A 47 -6.52 3.04 -11.54
C ILE A 47 -7.24 2.18 -12.59
N ALA A 48 -7.49 2.71 -13.79
CA ALA A 48 -8.08 1.94 -14.88
C ALA A 48 -7.15 0.80 -15.31
N THR A 49 -5.84 1.09 -15.41
CA THR A 49 -4.82 0.08 -15.73
C THR A 49 -4.75 -1.01 -14.66
N MET A 50 -4.85 -0.64 -13.37
CA MET A 50 -4.86 -1.59 -12.27
C MET A 50 -6.12 -2.45 -12.26
N SER A 51 -7.30 -1.86 -12.45
CA SER A 51 -8.57 -2.59 -12.56
C SER A 51 -8.59 -3.57 -13.74
N ASP A 52 -8.09 -3.16 -14.92
CA ASP A 52 -7.95 -4.05 -16.08
C ASP A 52 -6.97 -5.20 -15.77
N THR A 53 -5.86 -4.91 -15.08
CA THR A 53 -4.89 -5.93 -14.66
C THR A 53 -5.50 -6.96 -13.71
N VAL A 54 -6.30 -6.51 -12.73
CA VAL A 54 -7.03 -7.42 -11.83
C VAL A 54 -8.05 -8.24 -12.59
N ALA A 55 -8.81 -7.64 -13.51
CA ALA A 55 -9.78 -8.37 -14.32
C ALA A 55 -9.13 -9.49 -15.13
N ASP A 56 -7.96 -9.22 -15.73
CA ASP A 56 -7.17 -10.23 -16.44
C ASP A 56 -6.67 -11.34 -15.49
N ILE A 57 -6.19 -10.99 -14.30
CA ILE A 57 -5.75 -11.96 -13.27
C ILE A 57 -6.91 -12.88 -12.86
N VAL A 58 -8.08 -12.30 -12.60
CA VAL A 58 -9.27 -13.06 -12.16
C VAL A 58 -9.78 -13.97 -13.28
N SER A 59 -9.80 -13.49 -14.54
CA SER A 59 -10.16 -14.30 -15.70
C SER A 59 -9.23 -15.51 -15.84
N ASP A 60 -7.93 -15.32 -15.71
CA ASP A 60 -6.96 -16.42 -15.85
C ASP A 60 -7.06 -17.40 -14.65
N TYR A 61 -7.37 -16.91 -13.44
CA TYR A 61 -7.70 -17.78 -12.29
C TYR A 61 -8.93 -18.65 -12.56
N GLU A 62 -10.00 -18.08 -13.12
CA GLU A 62 -11.22 -18.83 -13.49
C GLU A 62 -10.95 -19.91 -14.54
N ASP A 63 -10.00 -19.66 -15.45
CA ASP A 63 -9.51 -20.63 -16.44
C ASP A 63 -8.56 -21.69 -15.83
N GLY A 64 -8.28 -21.60 -14.53
CA GLY A 64 -7.47 -22.55 -13.76
C GLY A 64 -5.97 -22.30 -13.85
N GLU A 65 -5.55 -21.10 -14.26
CA GLU A 65 -4.15 -20.70 -14.27
C GLU A 65 -3.64 -20.32 -12.87
N SER A 66 -2.34 -20.50 -12.65
CA SER A 66 -1.67 -20.06 -11.41
C SER A 66 -1.32 -18.58 -11.53
N VAL A 67 -1.94 -17.74 -10.72
CA VAL A 67 -1.83 -16.27 -10.84
C VAL A 67 -1.14 -15.57 -9.66
N GLY A 68 -0.70 -16.31 -8.63
CA GLY A 68 -0.11 -15.73 -7.40
C GLY A 68 1.01 -14.72 -7.67
N ASP A 69 1.99 -15.06 -8.52
CA ASP A 69 3.10 -14.16 -8.89
C ASP A 69 2.63 -12.85 -9.55
N ARG A 70 1.48 -12.88 -10.24
CA ARG A 70 0.90 -11.67 -10.86
C ARG A 70 0.18 -10.80 -9.86
N VAL A 71 -0.43 -11.39 -8.83
CA VAL A 71 -0.98 -10.62 -7.71
C VAL A 71 0.14 -9.96 -6.91
N ASP A 72 1.27 -10.65 -6.72
CA ASP A 72 2.46 -10.06 -6.10
C ASP A 72 2.99 -8.87 -6.93
N ALA A 73 3.08 -9.02 -8.25
CA ALA A 73 3.46 -7.92 -9.14
C ALA A 73 2.45 -6.75 -9.15
N LEU A 74 1.16 -7.03 -8.94
CA LEU A 74 0.14 -5.98 -8.79
C LEU A 74 0.34 -5.20 -7.48
N VAL A 75 0.70 -5.86 -6.39
CA VAL A 75 1.04 -5.21 -5.12
C VAL A 75 2.26 -4.29 -5.29
N GLU A 76 3.31 -4.75 -5.98
CA GLU A 76 4.46 -3.91 -6.32
C GLU A 76 4.06 -2.73 -7.21
N THR A 77 3.14 -2.93 -8.16
CA THR A 77 2.61 -1.83 -8.99
C THR A 77 1.90 -0.79 -8.13
N TRP A 78 1.04 -1.22 -7.20
CA TRP A 78 0.35 -0.33 -6.26
C TRP A 78 1.33 0.54 -5.46
N GLU A 79 2.49 0.02 -5.07
CA GLU A 79 3.50 0.77 -4.31
C GLU A 79 4.22 1.85 -5.14
N THR A 80 4.09 1.83 -6.47
CA THR A 80 4.90 2.67 -7.37
C THR A 80 4.10 3.69 -8.18
N VAL A 81 2.78 3.57 -8.24
CA VAL A 81 1.90 4.52 -8.93
C VAL A 81 1.77 5.82 -8.15
N GLU A 82 1.63 6.96 -8.84
CA GLU A 82 1.54 8.27 -8.17
C GLU A 82 0.24 8.42 -7.38
N PHE A 83 -0.82 7.73 -7.81
CA PHE A 83 -2.09 7.64 -7.08
C PHE A 83 -1.92 7.10 -5.65
N HIS A 84 -0.93 6.23 -5.40
CA HIS A 84 -0.61 5.70 -4.07
C HIS A 84 -0.31 6.82 -3.07
N GLU A 85 0.71 7.63 -3.39
CA GLU A 85 1.19 8.72 -2.55
C GLU A 85 0.13 9.81 -2.38
N ALA A 86 -0.66 10.06 -3.43
CA ALA A 86 -1.75 11.02 -3.39
C ALA A 86 -2.86 10.60 -2.41
N VAL A 87 -3.30 9.34 -2.44
CA VAL A 87 -4.34 8.82 -1.53
C VAL A 87 -3.82 8.76 -0.09
N GLU A 88 -2.60 8.28 0.12
CA GLU A 88 -1.98 8.24 1.46
C GLU A 88 -1.96 9.63 2.11
N THR A 89 -1.61 10.65 1.33
CA THR A 89 -1.45 12.02 1.84
C THR A 89 -2.78 12.75 2.04
N HIS A 90 -3.70 12.65 1.07
CA HIS A 90 -4.88 13.51 1.02
C HIS A 90 -6.20 12.81 1.33
N ALA A 91 -6.22 11.48 1.21
CA ALA A 91 -7.39 10.65 1.38
C ALA A 91 -7.08 9.46 2.30
N MET A 92 -6.25 9.69 3.31
CA MET A 92 -5.68 8.72 4.23
C MET A 92 -6.67 7.72 4.85
N ALA A 93 -7.93 8.12 5.06
CA ALA A 93 -8.99 7.22 5.54
C ALA A 93 -9.40 6.13 4.52
N LEU A 94 -9.12 6.35 3.23
CA LEU A 94 -9.39 5.45 2.11
C LEU A 94 -8.14 4.68 1.64
N TYR A 95 -6.97 4.94 2.25
CA TYR A 95 -5.75 4.20 1.95
C TYR A 95 -5.80 2.73 2.44
N PRO A 96 -6.21 2.41 3.69
CA PRO A 96 -6.30 1.02 4.15
C PRO A 96 -7.24 0.12 3.34
N PRO A 97 -8.46 0.55 2.94
CA PRO A 97 -9.34 -0.29 2.11
C PRO A 97 -8.71 -0.83 0.82
N ILE A 98 -7.83 -0.06 0.17
CA ILE A 98 -7.12 -0.50 -1.05
C ILE A 98 -6.15 -1.64 -0.71
N TRP A 99 -5.34 -1.44 0.32
CA TRP A 99 -4.40 -2.42 0.84
C TRP A 99 -5.07 -3.71 1.31
N ILE A 100 -6.18 -3.58 2.03
CA ILE A 100 -7.01 -4.70 2.51
C ILE A 100 -7.53 -5.50 1.31
N ALA A 101 -8.03 -4.84 0.28
CA ALA A 101 -8.55 -5.53 -0.90
C ALA A 101 -7.45 -6.27 -1.67
N LEU A 102 -6.25 -5.68 -1.81
CA LEU A 102 -5.08 -6.35 -2.40
C LEU A 102 -4.63 -7.57 -1.58
N GLY A 103 -4.53 -7.43 -0.26
CA GLY A 103 -4.17 -8.54 0.62
C GLY A 103 -5.21 -9.66 0.60
N GLY A 104 -6.48 -9.29 0.58
CA GLY A 104 -7.60 -10.23 0.45
C GLY A 104 -7.57 -10.99 -0.87
N LEU A 105 -7.33 -10.29 -2.00
CA LEU A 105 -7.16 -10.90 -3.32
C LEU A 105 -5.98 -11.88 -3.34
N ARG A 106 -4.83 -11.48 -2.78
CA ARG A 106 -3.64 -12.33 -2.67
C ARG A 106 -3.92 -13.63 -1.91
N GLU A 107 -4.54 -13.53 -0.72
CA GLU A 107 -4.89 -14.73 0.04
C GLU A 107 -5.92 -15.59 -0.71
N ALA A 108 -6.89 -14.99 -1.41
CA ALA A 108 -7.93 -15.72 -2.12
C ALA A 108 -7.41 -16.51 -3.33
N VAL A 109 -6.46 -15.97 -4.10
CA VAL A 109 -5.88 -16.69 -5.25
C VAL A 109 -4.99 -17.86 -4.83
N ASP A 110 -4.46 -17.82 -3.60
CA ASP A 110 -3.65 -18.91 -3.02
C ASP A 110 -4.52 -20.04 -2.43
N GLU A 111 -5.82 -19.80 -2.23
CA GLU A 111 -6.79 -20.79 -1.76
C GLU A 111 -7.44 -21.55 -2.93
N SER A 112 -7.52 -22.88 -2.80
CA SER A 112 -8.16 -23.73 -3.81
C SER A 112 -9.68 -23.57 -3.81
N ASP A 113 -10.30 -23.50 -5.00
CA ASP A 113 -11.76 -23.44 -5.21
C ASP A 113 -12.44 -22.15 -4.66
N ALA A 114 -11.71 -21.04 -4.56
CA ALA A 114 -12.17 -19.77 -4.00
C ALA A 114 -12.74 -18.78 -5.05
N GLY A 115 -13.29 -19.27 -6.16
CA GLY A 115 -13.68 -18.41 -7.31
C GLY A 115 -14.63 -17.25 -6.97
N ASP A 116 -15.67 -17.50 -6.16
CA ASP A 116 -16.59 -16.45 -5.71
C ASP A 116 -15.89 -15.43 -4.79
N ASP A 117 -14.91 -15.87 -3.99
CA ASP A 117 -14.14 -15.00 -3.09
C ASP A 117 -13.15 -14.12 -3.88
N VAL A 118 -12.50 -14.67 -4.91
CA VAL A 118 -11.59 -13.92 -5.80
C VAL A 118 -12.34 -12.77 -6.51
N GLN A 119 -13.53 -13.04 -7.06
CA GLN A 119 -14.38 -12.00 -7.68
C GLN A 119 -14.86 -10.95 -6.67
N ALA A 120 -15.18 -11.37 -5.44
CA ALA A 120 -15.57 -10.45 -4.38
C ALA A 120 -14.43 -9.49 -4.01
N TRP A 121 -13.19 -9.99 -3.92
CA TRP A 121 -12.01 -9.16 -3.67
C TRP A 121 -11.67 -8.23 -4.83
N GLN A 122 -11.81 -8.67 -6.08
CA GLN A 122 -11.73 -7.77 -7.25
C GLN A 122 -12.72 -6.62 -7.12
N THR A 123 -14.00 -6.92 -6.87
CA THR A 123 -15.04 -5.89 -6.76
C THR A 123 -14.72 -4.89 -5.64
N ARG A 124 -14.19 -5.38 -4.52
CA ARG A 124 -13.78 -4.52 -3.39
C ARG A 124 -12.59 -3.63 -3.78
N PHE A 125 -11.60 -4.18 -4.47
CA PHE A 125 -10.45 -3.44 -4.94
C PHE A 125 -10.87 -2.32 -5.90
N ASP A 126 -11.69 -2.63 -6.90
CA ASP A 126 -12.22 -1.66 -7.85
C ASP A 126 -13.01 -0.54 -7.15
N ASN A 127 -13.85 -0.89 -6.18
CA ASN A 127 -14.60 0.11 -5.40
C ASN A 127 -13.64 1.01 -4.59
N ALA A 128 -12.64 0.43 -3.92
CA ALA A 128 -11.69 1.18 -3.11
C ALA A 128 -10.87 2.18 -3.96
N LEU A 129 -10.42 1.78 -5.16
CA LEU A 129 -9.74 2.67 -6.10
C LEU A 129 -10.64 3.84 -6.53
N HIS A 130 -11.89 3.56 -6.90
CA HIS A 130 -12.84 4.60 -7.30
C HIS A 130 -13.19 5.56 -6.15
N GLU A 131 -13.33 5.05 -4.92
CA GLU A 131 -13.53 5.86 -3.73
C GLU A 131 -12.33 6.78 -3.49
N GLY A 132 -11.11 6.26 -3.62
CA GLY A 132 -9.87 7.04 -3.53
C GLY A 132 -9.82 8.19 -4.55
N VAL A 133 -10.09 7.91 -5.83
CA VAL A 133 -10.18 8.96 -6.87
C VAL A 133 -11.30 9.97 -6.55
N GLY A 134 -12.45 9.51 -6.07
CA GLY A 134 -13.54 10.38 -5.63
C GLY A 134 -13.10 11.36 -4.52
N ALA A 135 -12.31 10.88 -3.56
CA ALA A 135 -11.76 11.73 -2.52
C ALA A 135 -10.71 12.71 -3.04
N LEU A 136 -9.82 12.30 -3.96
CA LEU A 136 -8.86 13.21 -4.57
C LEU A 136 -9.54 14.30 -5.40
N LYS A 137 -10.62 13.98 -6.12
CA LYS A 137 -11.46 14.99 -6.79
C LYS A 137 -12.08 15.97 -5.80
N LEU A 138 -12.52 15.49 -4.64
CA LEU A 138 -13.01 16.36 -3.58
C LEU A 138 -11.90 17.28 -3.07
N VAL A 139 -10.71 16.74 -2.79
CA VAL A 139 -9.52 17.51 -2.36
C VAL A 139 -9.18 18.60 -3.36
N ALA A 140 -9.08 18.27 -4.65
CA ALA A 140 -8.81 19.22 -5.73
C ALA A 140 -9.89 20.31 -5.86
N SER A 141 -11.13 20.01 -5.46
CA SER A 141 -12.23 20.98 -5.49
C SER A 141 -12.26 21.94 -4.30
N GLN A 142 -11.55 21.62 -3.22
CA GLN A 142 -11.55 22.45 -2.01
C GLN A 142 -10.52 23.58 -2.11
N PRO A 143 -10.78 24.75 -1.47
CA PRO A 143 -9.75 25.76 -1.31
C PRO A 143 -8.57 25.16 -0.55
N THR A 144 -7.34 25.39 -1.01
CA THR A 144 -6.13 24.88 -0.36
C THR A 144 -6.13 25.29 1.13
N PRO A 145 -6.26 24.33 2.06
CA PRO A 145 -6.22 24.65 3.47
C PRO A 145 -4.84 25.23 3.81
N THR A 146 -4.80 26.18 4.74
CA THR A 146 -3.52 26.68 5.26
C THR A 146 -2.84 25.51 5.98
N PRO A 147 -1.60 25.14 5.63
CA PRO A 147 -0.92 24.03 6.26
C PRO A 147 -0.85 24.27 7.77
N THR A 148 -1.49 23.39 8.54
CA THR A 148 -1.33 23.36 9.98
C THR A 148 -0.08 22.52 10.26
N PRO A 149 0.93 23.04 10.97
CA PRO A 149 2.12 22.26 11.26
C PRO A 149 1.73 20.96 11.98
N LYS A 150 2.08 19.79 11.41
CA LYS A 150 2.02 18.51 12.15
C LYS A 150 2.88 18.71 13.40
N GLN A 151 2.24 18.78 14.57
CA GLN A 151 2.93 19.06 15.82
C GLN A 151 3.77 17.84 16.18
N LYS A 152 5.10 17.95 16.11
CA LYS A 152 6.01 16.90 16.59
C LYS A 152 5.65 16.58 18.04
N ALA A 153 5.29 15.33 18.30
CA ALA A 153 5.10 14.85 19.65
C ALA A 153 6.41 15.07 20.46
N PRO A 154 6.31 15.47 21.75
CA PRO A 154 7.47 15.62 22.62
C PRO A 154 8.23 14.29 22.78
N ALA A 155 9.56 14.38 22.78
CA ALA A 155 10.50 13.27 22.65
C ALA A 155 10.87 12.64 24.00
N ASP A 156 9.86 12.33 24.82
CA ASP A 156 10.07 11.93 26.22
C ASP A 156 9.99 10.40 26.38
N GLU A 157 9.18 9.74 25.52
CA GLU A 157 9.22 8.30 25.22
C GLU A 157 9.64 8.12 23.76
N SER A 158 10.39 7.05 23.44
CA SER A 158 10.66 6.75 22.02
C SER A 158 9.33 6.47 21.33
N THR A 159 9.03 7.14 20.21
CA THR A 159 7.78 6.96 19.44
C THR A 159 7.47 5.48 19.20
N ILE A 160 8.50 4.66 18.99
CA ILE A 160 8.39 3.20 18.88
C ILE A 160 7.76 2.57 20.13
N SER A 161 8.16 2.96 21.34
CA SER A 161 7.58 2.42 22.58
C SER A 161 6.07 2.67 22.66
N ILE A 162 5.61 3.86 22.23
CA ILE A 162 4.20 4.20 22.17
C ILE A 162 3.47 3.36 21.12
N ILE A 163 4.08 3.18 19.93
CA ILE A 163 3.51 2.31 18.89
C ILE A 163 3.33 0.88 19.43
N LYS A 164 4.36 0.31 20.07
CA LYS A 164 4.29 -1.04 20.63
C LYS A 164 3.24 -1.17 21.73
N GLN A 165 3.11 -0.16 22.60
CA GLN A 165 2.05 -0.12 23.61
C GLN A 165 0.65 -0.07 22.97
N ASN A 166 0.48 0.75 21.94
CA ASN A 166 -0.78 0.79 21.19
C ASN A 166 -1.09 -0.57 20.54
N LEU A 167 -0.10 -1.27 19.96
CA LEU A 167 -0.29 -2.59 19.38
C LEU A 167 -0.69 -3.65 20.43
N GLU A 168 -0.14 -3.60 21.64
CA GLU A 168 -0.61 -4.44 22.76
C GLU A 168 -2.09 -4.17 23.07
N ASP A 169 -2.47 -2.90 23.05
CA ASP A 169 -3.82 -2.43 23.31
C ASP A 169 -4.81 -2.74 22.17
N VAL A 170 -4.33 -2.80 20.92
CA VAL A 170 -5.06 -3.34 19.77
C VAL A 170 -5.34 -4.82 19.98
N ALA A 171 -4.33 -5.62 20.33
CA ALA A 171 -4.51 -7.05 20.60
C ALA A 171 -5.50 -7.32 21.75
N LYS A 172 -5.47 -6.49 22.81
CA LYS A 172 -6.46 -6.58 23.90
C LYS A 172 -7.89 -6.29 23.43
N ARG A 173 -8.09 -5.24 22.62
CA ARG A 173 -9.40 -4.87 22.06
C ARG A 173 -9.93 -5.97 21.14
N TYR A 174 -9.08 -6.46 20.24
CA TYR A 174 -9.43 -7.55 19.34
C TYR A 174 -9.85 -8.81 20.10
N ARG A 175 -9.08 -9.23 21.11
CA ARG A 175 -9.44 -10.37 21.96
C ARG A 175 -10.75 -10.17 22.72
N ALA A 176 -11.11 -8.92 23.02
CA ALA A 176 -12.38 -8.58 23.66
C ALA A 176 -13.56 -8.51 22.67
N GLY A 177 -13.33 -8.71 21.37
CA GLY A 177 -14.32 -8.57 20.30
C GLY A 177 -14.63 -7.11 19.92
N ASP A 178 -13.77 -6.17 20.31
CA ASP A 178 -13.86 -4.76 19.92
C ASP A 178 -13.09 -4.52 18.62
N ASP A 179 -13.59 -5.07 17.52
CA ASP A 179 -12.96 -5.01 16.19
C ASP A 179 -12.90 -3.58 15.66
N GLU A 180 -13.97 -2.79 15.87
CA GLU A 180 -14.04 -1.39 15.49
C GLU A 180 -13.00 -0.55 16.26
N GLY A 181 -12.92 -0.73 17.58
CA GLY A 181 -11.93 -0.06 18.42
C GLY A 181 -10.50 -0.50 18.11
N ALA A 182 -10.28 -1.77 17.76
CA ALA A 182 -8.97 -2.28 17.33
C ALA A 182 -8.53 -1.62 16.00
N ASN A 183 -9.39 -1.62 14.99
CA ASN A 183 -9.12 -0.97 13.69
C ASN A 183 -8.90 0.55 13.83
N ALA A 184 -9.73 1.23 14.62
CA ALA A 184 -9.57 2.66 14.87
C ALA A 184 -8.21 2.97 15.54
N LEU A 185 -7.77 2.14 16.49
CA LEU A 185 -6.48 2.32 17.16
C LEU A 185 -5.29 2.00 16.25
N ILE A 186 -5.39 0.99 15.36
CA ILE A 186 -4.38 0.72 14.33
C ILE A 186 -4.20 1.95 13.45
N HIS A 187 -5.29 2.45 12.87
CA HIS A 187 -5.27 3.63 12.01
C HIS A 187 -4.70 4.85 12.74
N GLN A 188 -5.21 5.16 13.94
CA GLN A 188 -4.70 6.28 14.75
C GLN A 188 -3.19 6.14 15.03
N THR A 189 -2.71 4.94 15.33
CA THR A 189 -1.29 4.70 15.61
C THR A 189 -0.41 4.95 14.40
N TYR A 190 -0.85 4.51 13.22
CA TYR A 190 -0.16 4.79 11.96
C TYR A 190 -0.06 6.31 11.72
N MET A 191 -1.17 7.06 11.74
CA MET A 191 -1.14 8.50 11.45
C MET A 191 -0.45 9.35 12.51
N GLU A 192 -0.73 9.09 13.79
CA GLU A 192 -0.24 9.98 14.83
C GLU A 192 1.21 9.68 15.25
N ARG A 193 1.73 8.50 14.91
CA ARG A 193 3.04 8.03 15.40
C ARG A 193 3.96 7.56 14.28
N PHE A 194 3.52 6.62 13.43
CA PHE A 194 4.40 6.00 12.43
C PHE A 194 4.81 7.00 11.32
N GLU A 195 3.87 7.77 10.75
CA GLU A 195 4.19 8.82 9.77
C GLU A 195 5.29 9.79 10.28
N GLY A 196 5.32 10.05 11.59
CA GLY A 196 6.27 10.97 12.22
C GLY A 196 7.72 10.49 12.22
N ILE A 197 7.97 9.18 12.03
CA ILE A 197 9.30 8.56 12.03
C ILE A 197 9.71 8.00 10.66
N GLU A 198 8.74 7.80 9.78
CA GLU A 198 8.88 7.20 8.44
C GLU A 198 9.98 7.88 7.61
N GLY A 199 9.96 9.21 7.51
CA GLY A 199 10.97 9.94 6.73
C GLY A 199 12.42 9.75 7.21
N THR A 200 12.65 9.45 8.49
CA THR A 200 14.00 9.10 8.98
C THR A 200 14.34 7.63 8.71
N LEU A 201 13.34 6.75 8.76
CA LEU A 201 13.51 5.33 8.49
C LEU A 201 13.78 5.07 7.00
N ILE A 202 13.03 5.70 6.10
CA ILE A 202 13.10 5.47 4.66
C ILE A 202 14.48 5.85 4.07
N GLU A 203 15.15 6.85 4.65
CA GLU A 203 16.53 7.22 4.29
C GLU A 203 17.54 6.09 4.56
N SER A 204 17.23 5.19 5.49
CA SER A 204 18.12 4.10 5.93
C SER A 204 17.67 2.73 5.42
N ASP A 205 16.36 2.49 5.37
CA ASP A 205 15.76 1.17 5.18
C ASP A 205 14.33 1.29 4.64
N ALA A 206 14.21 1.57 3.34
CA ALA A 206 12.92 1.74 2.67
C ALA A 206 12.07 0.46 2.72
N ASP A 207 12.68 -0.71 2.54
CA ASP A 207 11.99 -2.00 2.60
C ASP A 207 11.31 -2.21 3.97
N LEU A 208 11.98 -1.84 5.07
CA LEU A 208 11.40 -1.92 6.42
C LEU A 208 10.19 -1.00 6.58
N VAL A 209 10.23 0.20 5.99
CA VAL A 209 9.10 1.15 6.03
C VAL A 209 7.89 0.55 5.32
N THR A 210 8.09 0.07 4.09
CA THR A 210 7.04 -0.59 3.31
C THR A 210 6.47 -1.82 4.04
N GLU A 211 7.31 -2.64 4.67
CA GLU A 211 6.85 -3.78 5.47
C GLU A 211 6.01 -3.38 6.69
N LEU A 212 6.30 -2.24 7.32
CA LEU A 212 5.55 -1.73 8.47
C LEU A 212 4.23 -1.07 8.04
N GLU A 213 4.23 -0.36 6.91
CA GLU A 213 3.01 0.20 6.31
C GLU A 213 2.03 -0.90 5.90
N LYS A 214 2.52 -1.98 5.30
CA LYS A 214 1.72 -3.18 5.01
C LYS A 214 1.13 -3.77 6.28
N ASP A 215 1.89 -3.85 7.37
CA ASP A 215 1.37 -4.38 8.64
C ASP A 215 0.21 -3.51 9.18
N PHE A 216 0.37 -2.18 9.14
CA PHE A 216 -0.64 -1.22 9.58
C PHE A 216 -1.89 -1.18 8.69
N ASN A 217 -1.71 -1.16 7.37
CA ASN A 217 -2.76 -0.85 6.42
C ASN A 217 -3.40 -2.09 5.79
N ALA A 218 -2.71 -3.23 5.78
CA ALA A 218 -3.19 -4.48 5.20
C ALA A 218 -3.27 -5.60 6.24
N THR A 219 -2.15 -6.03 6.81
CA THR A 219 -2.06 -7.30 7.56
C THR A 219 -2.95 -7.32 8.79
N LEU A 220 -2.83 -6.34 9.69
CA LEU A 220 -3.66 -6.31 10.90
C LEU A 220 -5.14 -6.03 10.57
N PRO A 221 -5.50 -5.03 9.75
CA PRO A 221 -6.91 -4.79 9.40
C PRO A 221 -7.57 -5.98 8.69
N LEU A 222 -6.88 -6.67 7.79
CA LEU A 222 -7.41 -7.83 7.08
C LEU A 222 -7.69 -9.00 8.03
N LEU A 223 -6.82 -9.22 9.03
CA LEU A 223 -7.06 -10.24 10.06
C LEU A 223 -8.30 -9.92 10.89
N ILE A 224 -8.54 -8.64 11.20
CA ILE A 224 -9.75 -8.19 11.89
C ILE A 224 -10.97 -8.42 11.00
N GLU A 225 -10.93 -7.99 9.74
CA GLU A 225 -12.04 -8.15 8.80
C GLU A 225 -12.42 -9.62 8.61
N LYS A 226 -11.43 -10.50 8.49
CA LYS A 226 -11.63 -11.95 8.37
C LYS A 226 -12.02 -12.62 9.68
N SER A 227 -12.14 -11.87 10.79
CA SER A 227 -12.41 -12.41 12.13
C SER A 227 -11.47 -13.57 12.47
N ALA A 228 -10.17 -13.39 12.15
CA ALA A 228 -9.13 -14.38 12.40
C ALA A 228 -9.08 -14.83 13.88
N ALA A 229 -8.50 -16.00 14.13
CA ALA A 229 -8.28 -16.45 15.50
C ALA A 229 -7.39 -15.44 16.26
N PRO A 230 -7.69 -15.11 17.54
CA PRO A 230 -6.88 -14.17 18.33
C PRO A 230 -5.39 -14.52 18.34
N GLU A 231 -5.04 -15.81 18.33
CA GLU A 231 -3.65 -16.27 18.30
C GLU A 231 -2.95 -15.90 16.98
N LYS A 232 -3.66 -15.94 15.84
CA LYS A 232 -3.13 -15.51 14.53
C LYS A 232 -2.88 -14.00 14.53
N PHE A 233 -3.81 -13.23 15.11
CA PHE A 233 -3.67 -11.78 15.24
C PHE A 233 -2.50 -11.39 16.16
N GLU A 234 -2.39 -12.04 17.32
CA GLU A 234 -1.29 -11.81 18.27
C GLU A 234 0.08 -12.14 17.66
N ALA A 235 0.17 -13.20 16.85
CA ALA A 235 1.39 -13.54 16.12
C ALA A 235 1.77 -12.47 15.08
N ALA A 236 0.80 -11.88 14.38
CA ALA A 236 1.04 -10.77 13.46
C ALA A 236 1.54 -9.52 14.20
N VAL A 237 0.95 -9.21 15.37
CA VAL A 237 1.43 -8.13 16.25
C VAL A 237 2.86 -8.39 16.74
N GLU A 238 3.20 -9.62 17.10
CA GLU A 238 4.56 -9.99 17.51
C GLU A 238 5.57 -9.81 16.36
N ALA A 239 5.23 -10.25 15.14
CA ALA A 239 6.06 -10.06 13.96
C ALA A 239 6.30 -8.57 13.66
N MET A 240 5.24 -7.75 13.75
CA MET A 240 5.34 -6.30 13.59
C MET A 240 6.20 -5.65 14.68
N ASN A 241 6.09 -6.10 15.93
CA ASN A 241 6.94 -5.64 17.03
C ASN A 241 8.43 -5.91 16.78
N ALA A 242 8.78 -7.03 16.14
CA ALA A 242 10.17 -7.33 15.79
C ALA A 242 10.72 -6.37 14.72
N LYS A 243 9.89 -5.98 13.73
CA LYS A 243 10.24 -4.93 12.75
C LYS A 243 10.42 -3.57 13.44
N LEU A 244 9.55 -3.23 14.39
CA LEU A 244 9.65 -2.00 15.18
C LEU A 244 10.92 -1.96 16.06
N ASP A 245 11.39 -3.10 16.55
CA ASP A 245 12.69 -3.17 17.27
C ASP A 245 13.87 -2.83 16.34
N ARG A 246 13.82 -3.26 15.08
CA ARG A 246 14.81 -2.86 14.06
C ARG A 246 14.70 -1.36 13.75
N ALA A 247 13.48 -0.84 13.58
CA ALA A 247 13.24 0.58 13.36
C ALA A 247 13.81 1.44 14.50
N GLN A 248 13.64 1.00 15.75
CA GLN A 248 14.23 1.68 16.90
C GLN A 248 15.76 1.78 16.80
N GLN A 249 16.45 0.69 16.44
CA GLN A 249 17.90 0.69 16.29
C GLN A 249 18.37 1.67 15.20
N ILE A 250 17.63 1.75 14.09
CA ILE A 250 17.93 2.69 12.99
C ILE A 250 17.77 4.14 13.48
N LEU A 251 16.68 4.46 14.17
CA LEU A 251 16.42 5.80 14.69
C LEU A 251 17.46 6.24 15.72
N GLU A 252 17.89 5.33 16.60
CA GLU A 252 18.95 5.58 17.57
C GLU A 252 20.28 5.89 16.87
N GLN A 253 20.67 5.10 15.86
CA GLN A 253 21.86 5.35 15.05
C GLN A 253 21.78 6.67 14.28
N ALA A 254 20.61 6.99 13.71
CA ALA A 254 20.39 8.26 13.02
C ALA A 254 20.50 9.46 13.98
N ALA A 255 20.06 9.32 15.23
CA ALA A 255 20.20 10.35 16.26
C ALA A 255 21.66 10.57 16.68
N GLU A 256 22.45 9.50 16.83
CA GLU A 256 23.88 9.59 17.15
C GLU A 256 24.72 10.25 16.05
N ASN A 257 24.33 10.06 14.79
CA ASN A 257 25.03 10.61 13.63
C ASN A 257 24.63 12.04 13.26
N LYS A 258 23.67 12.66 13.97
CA LYS A 258 23.32 14.08 13.73
C LYS A 258 24.47 14.97 14.21
N PRO A 259 25.06 15.80 13.33
CA PRO A 259 26.10 16.73 13.76
C PRO A 259 25.54 17.64 14.85
N SER A 260 26.25 17.71 15.98
CA SER A 260 25.97 18.62 17.08
C SER A 260 25.93 20.05 16.54
N VAL A 261 24.72 20.61 16.38
CA VAL A 261 24.54 22.02 16.01
C VAL A 261 24.69 22.84 17.30
N PHE A 262 25.94 22.94 17.77
CA PHE A 262 26.38 23.85 18.82
C PHE A 262 27.64 24.58 18.35
#